data_AF-H7EKT1-F1
#
_entry.id   AF-H7EKT1-F1
#
_cell.length_a   1.000
_cell.length_b   1.000
_cell.length_c   1.000
_cell.angle_alpha   90.00
_cell.angle_beta   90.00
_cell.angle_gamma   90.00
#
_symmetry.space_group_name_H-M   'P 1'
#
loop_
_entity.id
_entity.type
_entity.pdbx_description
1 polymer ?
#
loop_
_entity_poly.entity_id
_entity_poly.type
_entity_poly.pdbx_seq_one_letter_code
_entity_poly.pdbx_strand_id
1 'polypeptide(L)' 'MSDKQIEYSVFCIENVAKELGKTGSELFQILNSSGLLHSYIIPSYEALHTQSKQYIVDEIISVLKERNLVA' A
#
# COMPACT_ATOMS: atom_id res chain seq x y z
N MET A 1 -8.43 -7.49 -11.58
CA MET A 1 -8.20 -7.71 -10.14
C MET A 1 -9.26 -8.66 -9.65
N SER A 2 -8.91 -9.62 -8.79
CA SER A 2 -9.91 -10.40 -8.05
C SER A 2 -10.45 -9.60 -6.85
N ASP A 3 -11.59 -10.01 -6.29
CA ASP A 3 -12.17 -9.38 -5.10
C ASP A 3 -11.16 -9.34 -3.93
N LYS A 4 -10.37 -10.40 -3.77
CA LYS A 4 -9.32 -10.48 -2.75
C LYS A 4 -8.21 -9.44 -2.94
N GLN A 5 -7.83 -9.16 -4.19
CA GLN A 5 -6.85 -8.12 -4.49
C GLN A 5 -7.40 -6.72 -4.21
N ILE A 6 -8.70 -6.50 -4.43
CA ILE A 6 -9.36 -5.24 -4.09
C ILE A 6 -9.36 -5.06 -2.57
N GLU A 7 -9.81 -6.06 -1.82
CA GLU A 7 -9.84 -6.03 -0.35
C GLU A 7 -8.44 -5.80 0.23
N TYR A 8 -7.44 -6.51 -0.27
CA TYR A 8 -6.04 -6.30 0.11
C TYR A 8 -5.53 -4.89 -0.22
N SER A 9 -5.86 -4.36 -1.39
CA SER A 9 -5.42 -3.01 -1.79
C SER A 9 -6.03 -1.95 -0.89
N VAL A 10 -7.32 -2.07 -0.58
CA VAL A 10 -8.02 -1.18 0.37
C VAL A 10 -7.40 -1.32 1.77
N PHE A 11 -7.13 -2.54 2.22
CA PHE A 11 -6.45 -2.80 3.49
C PHE A 11 -5.08 -2.09 3.55
N CYS A 12 -4.26 -2.22 2.51
CA CYS A 12 -2.96 -1.57 2.45
C CYS A 12 -3.08 -0.05 2.52
N ILE A 13 -3.99 0.53 1.72
CA ILE A 13 -4.20 1.97 1.66
C ILE A 13 -4.63 2.50 3.03
N GLU A 14 -5.66 1.92 3.65
CA GLU A 14 -6.18 2.45 4.92
C GLU A 14 -5.16 2.34 6.06
N ASN A 15 -4.44 1.23 6.16
CA ASN A 15 -3.50 1.02 7.27
C ASN A 15 -2.21 1.82 7.11
N VAL A 16 -1.67 1.92 5.89
CA VAL A 16 -0.48 2.74 5.63
C VAL A 16 -0.82 4.23 5.75
N ALA A 17 -2.00 4.65 5.29
CA ALA A 17 -2.43 6.04 5.43
C ALA A 17 -2.52 6.42 6.91
N LYS A 18 -3.13 5.55 7.73
CA LYS A 18 -3.21 5.74 9.18
C LYS A 18 -1.82 5.89 9.83
N GLU A 19 -0.87 5.03 9.46
CA GLU A 19 0.50 5.07 10.01
C GLU A 19 1.25 6.35 9.62
N LEU A 20 0.99 6.87 8.42
CA LEU A 20 1.58 8.11 7.91
C LEU A 20 0.81 9.37 8.33
N GLY A 21 -0.27 9.25 9.10
CA GLY A 21 -1.13 10.38 9.46
C GLY A 21 -1.84 11.03 8.26
N LYS A 22 -2.12 10.25 7.21
CA LYS A 22 -2.80 10.66 5.98
C LYS A 22 -4.20 10.04 5.90
N THR A 23 -5.04 10.60 5.04
CA THR A 23 -6.28 9.96 4.61
C THR A 23 -6.03 8.86 3.59
N GLY A 24 -6.93 7.87 3.51
CA GLY A 24 -6.85 6.83 2.47
C GLY A 24 -6.88 7.41 1.06
N SER A 25 -7.61 8.51 0.84
CA SER A 25 -7.66 9.23 -0.45
C SER A 25 -6.31 9.81 -0.85
N GLU A 26 -5.60 10.47 0.08
CA GLU A 26 -4.25 11.01 -0.18
C GLU A 26 -3.28 9.89 -0.54
N LEU A 27 -3.29 8.78 0.22
CA LEU A 27 -2.40 7.67 -0.08
C LEU A 27 -2.76 6.96 -1.39
N PHE A 28 -4.04 6.79 -1.68
CA PHE A 28 -4.50 6.27 -2.96
C PHE A 28 -3.97 7.12 -4.12
N GLN A 29 -4.05 8.45 -4.02
CA GLN A 29 -3.51 9.34 -5.06
C GLN A 29 -2.00 9.21 -5.22
N ILE A 30 -1.23 9.12 -4.13
CA ILE A 30 0.21 8.88 -4.18
C ILE A 30 0.52 7.57 -4.90
N LEU A 31 -0.15 6.47 -4.52
CA LEU A 31 0.08 5.15 -5.11
C LEU A 31 -0.35 5.07 -6.58
N ASN A 32 -1.47 5.72 -6.93
CA ASN A 32 -2.00 5.71 -8.29
C ASN A 32 -1.13 6.58 -9.23
N SER A 33 -0.76 7.79 -8.81
CA SER A 33 0.06 8.71 -9.61
C SER A 33 1.50 8.23 -9.79
N SER A 34 2.07 7.53 -8.80
CA SER A 34 3.40 6.92 -8.90
C SER A 34 3.41 5.58 -9.68
N GLY A 35 2.24 5.05 -10.03
CA GLY A 35 2.08 3.73 -10.64
C GLY A 35 2.23 2.56 -9.66
N LEU A 36 2.61 2.80 -8.40
CA LEU A 36 2.83 1.76 -7.38
C LEU A 36 1.59 0.93 -7.07
N LEU A 37 0.39 1.50 -7.23
CA LEU A 37 -0.84 0.74 -7.04
C LEU A 37 -0.86 -0.49 -7.95
N HIS A 38 -0.54 -0.31 -9.23
CA HIS A 38 -0.55 -1.38 -10.23
C HIS A 38 0.77 -2.13 -10.32
N SER A 39 1.91 -1.47 -10.10
CA SER A 39 3.22 -2.09 -10.23
C SER A 39 3.71 -2.80 -8.96
N TYR A 40 3.12 -2.52 -7.80
CA TYR A 40 3.59 -3.07 -6.52
C TYR A 40 2.44 -3.55 -5.62
N ILE A 41 1.50 -2.70 -5.24
CA ILE A 41 0.46 -3.07 -4.26
C ILE A 41 -0.36 -4.28 -4.73
N ILE A 42 -0.96 -4.21 -5.92
CA ILE A 42 -1.80 -5.29 -6.43
C ILE A 42 -1.00 -6.60 -6.64
N PRO A 43 0.19 -6.59 -7.29
CA PRO A 43 1.03 -7.78 -7.41
C PRO A 43 1.50 -8.37 -6.08
N SER A 44 1.75 -7.52 -5.07
CA SER A 44 2.24 -7.95 -3.75
C SER A 44 1.22 -8.74 -2.95
N TYR A 45 -0.05 -8.80 -3.36
CA TYR A 45 -1.07 -9.65 -2.73
C TYR A 45 -0.55 -11.07 -2.53
N GLU A 46 -0.10 -11.76 -3.58
CA GLU A 46 0.33 -13.16 -3.51
C GLU A 46 1.49 -13.37 -2.52
N ALA A 47 2.43 -12.43 -2.45
CA ALA A 47 3.63 -12.54 -1.61
C ALA A 47 3.40 -12.12 -0.15
N LEU A 48 2.56 -11.11 0.09
CA LEU A 48 2.45 -10.45 1.39
C LEU A 48 1.16 -10.74 2.14
N HIS A 49 0.11 -11.29 1.51
CA HIS A 49 -1.21 -11.46 2.17
C HIS A 49 -1.22 -12.45 3.36
N THR A 50 -0.17 -13.26 3.52
CA THR A 50 -0.01 -14.18 4.66
C THR A 50 0.78 -13.57 5.81
N GLN A 51 1.37 -12.39 5.61
CA GLN A 51 2.20 -11.72 6.60
C GLN A 51 1.36 -10.98 7.63
N SER A 52 1.99 -10.62 8.75
CA SER A 52 1.33 -9.79 9.75
C SER A 52 0.99 -8.41 9.19
N LYS A 53 -0.07 -7.80 9.72
CA LYS A 53 -0.45 -6.42 9.37
C LYS A 53 0.74 -5.45 9.48
N GLN A 54 1.48 -5.51 10.60
CA GLN A 54 2.59 -4.59 10.84
C GLN A 54 3.68 -4.73 9.77
N TYR A 55 4.03 -5.96 9.43
CA TYR A 55 5.02 -6.24 8.38
C TYR A 55 4.60 -5.66 7.02
N ILE A 56 3.34 -5.89 6.61
CA ILE A 56 2.81 -5.37 5.33
C ILE A 56 2.89 -3.84 5.30
N VAL A 57 2.50 -3.19 6.41
CA VAL A 57 2.51 -1.72 6.52
C VAL A 57 3.94 -1.18 6.47
N ASP A 58 4.86 -1.74 7.25
CA ASP A 58 6.25 -1.30 7.29
C ASP A 58 6.95 -1.47 5.94
N GLU A 59 6.71 -2.59 5.25
CA GLU A 59 7.23 -2.87 3.91
C GLU A 59 6.78 -1.83 2.89
N ILE A 60 5.48 -1.52 2.85
CA ILE A 60 4.94 -0.51 1.92
C ILE A 60 5.51 0.87 2.25
N ILE A 61 5.62 1.23 3.53
CA ILE A 61 6.23 2.50 3.95
C ILE A 61 7.70 2.57 3.51
N SER A 62 8.45 1.47 3.61
CA SER A 62 9.84 1.41 3.12
C SER A 62 9.91 1.74 1.63
N VAL A 63 9.07 1.09 0.82
CA VAL A 63 9.02 1.35 -0.63
C VAL A 63 8.64 2.79 -0.96
N LEU A 64 7.69 3.37 -0.22
CA LEU A 64 7.30 4.77 -0.41
C LEU A 64 8.44 5.74 -0.07
N LYS A 65 9.23 5.44 0.97
CA LYS A 65 10.40 6.23 1.37
C LYS A 65 11.54 6.09 0.36
N GLU A 66 11.85 4.87 -0.09
CA GLU A 66 12.87 4.61 -1.12
C GLU A 66 12.58 5.37 -2.42
N ARG A 67 11.29 5.56 -2.74
CA ARG A 67 10.84 6.31 -3.92
C ARG A 67 10.60 7.80 -3.66
N ASN A 68 10.92 8.30 -2.47
CA ASN A 68 10.74 9.71 -2.07
C ASN A 68 9.30 10.21 -2.23
N LEU A 69 8.30 9.34 -2.00
CA LEU A 69 6.88 9.67 -2.13
C LEU A 69 6.27 10.16 -0.80
N VAL A 70 6.91 9.84 0.32
CA VAL A 70 6.50 10.22 1.68
C VAL A 70 7.75 10.60 2.49
N ALA A 71 7.57 11.47 3.48
CA ALA A 71 8.63 11.93 4.38
C ALA A 71 8.81 10.99 5.59
#